data_AF-I2QR87-F1
#
_entry.id   AF-I2QR87-F1
#
_cell.length_a   1.000
_cell.length_b   1.000
_cell.length_c   1.000
_cell.angle_alpha   90.00
_cell.angle_beta   90.00
_cell.angle_gamma   90.00
#
_symmetry.space_group_name_H-M   'P 1'
#
loop_
_entity.id
_entity.type
_entity.pdbx_description
1 polymer ?
#
loop_
_entity_poly.entity_id
_entity_poly.type
_entity_poly.pdbx_seq_one_letter_code
_entity_poly.pdbx_strand_id
1 'polypeptide(L)' 'MRKPKLLPFFDLHDHGVLLGRRQIDRLEAEGKFPKRVPIGANRVGWVATEIDDWVNAAIARRVRTIAVQELAERVA' A
#
# COMPACT_ATOMS: atom_id res chain seq x y z
N MET A 1 -16.34 -17.06 -7.00
CA MET A 1 -15.79 -15.70 -6.81
C MET A 1 -15.17 -15.62 -5.42
N ARG A 2 -13.89 -15.24 -5.31
CA ARG A 2 -13.25 -15.00 -4.00
C ARG A 2 -13.83 -13.69 -3.46
N LYS A 3 -14.48 -13.75 -2.30
CA LYS A 3 -15.07 -12.55 -1.70
C LYS A 3 -13.95 -11.56 -1.35
N PRO A 4 -14.09 -10.27 -1.70
CA PRO A 4 -13.11 -9.27 -1.30
C PRO A 4 -13.03 -9.25 0.24
N LYS A 5 -11.83 -9.47 0.75
CA LYS A 5 -11.55 -9.43 2.19
C LYS A 5 -11.24 -7.98 2.56
N LEU A 6 -11.92 -7.47 3.59
CA LEU A 6 -11.55 -6.20 4.20
C LEU A 6 -10.55 -6.45 5.32
N LEU A 7 -9.47 -5.69 5.32
CA LEU A 7 -8.43 -5.71 6.34
C LEU A 7 -8.71 -4.58 7.32
N PRO A 8 -8.91 -4.85 8.62
CA PRO A 8 -8.81 -3.82 9.65
C PRO A 8 -7.35 -3.33 9.77
N PHE A 9 -7.15 -2.21 10.47
CA PHE A 9 -5.84 -1.57 10.58
C PHE A 9 -4.74 -2.51 11.10
N PHE A 10 -5.06 -3.36 12.08
CA PHE A 10 -4.08 -4.27 12.68
C PHE A 10 -3.63 -5.37 11.71
N ASP A 11 -4.49 -5.79 10.76
CA ASP A 11 -4.14 -6.77 9.73
C ASP A 11 -3.26 -6.16 8.63
N LEU A 12 -3.18 -4.83 8.52
CA LEU A 12 -2.34 -4.18 7.50
C LEU A 12 -0.85 -4.51 7.65
N HIS A 13 -0.40 -4.75 8.88
CA HIS A 13 0.98 -5.12 9.18
C HIS A 13 1.36 -6.46 8.54
N ASP A 14 0.48 -7.45 8.60
CA ASP A 14 0.70 -8.77 8.00
C ASP A 14 0.75 -8.73 6.47
N HIS A 15 0.21 -7.66 5.89
CA HIS A 15 0.27 -7.36 4.47
C HIS A 15 1.45 -6.44 4.09
N GLY A 16 2.38 -6.17 5.01
CA GLY A 16 3.59 -5.38 4.73
C GLY A 16 3.43 -3.87 4.88
N VAL A 17 2.29 -3.39 5.38
CA VAL A 17 2.07 -1.97 5.67
C VAL A 17 2.45 -1.69 7.12
N LEU A 18 3.69 -1.24 7.33
CA LEU A 18 4.24 -0.94 8.66
C LEU A 18 3.99 0.52 9.11
N LEU A 19 2.92 1.14 8.59
CA LEU A 19 2.65 2.56 8.78
C LEU A 19 1.71 2.82 9.97
N GLY A 20 1.99 3.87 10.74
CA GLY A 20 1.09 4.33 11.79
C GLY A 20 -0.18 4.99 11.23
N ARG A 21 -1.27 4.99 12.01
CA ARG A 21 -2.59 5.54 11.61
C ARG A 21 -2.54 6.95 11.04
N ARG A 22 -1.85 7.88 11.72
CA ARG A 22 -1.70 9.28 11.26
C ARG A 22 -1.02 9.37 9.89
N GLN A 23 -0.06 8.49 9.63
CA GLN A 23 0.64 8.46 8.36
C GLN A 23 -0.26 7.91 7.25
N ILE A 24 -1.04 6.86 7.56
CA ILE A 24 -2.07 6.34 6.65
C ILE A 24 -3.10 7.43 6.33
N ASP A 25 -3.64 8.12 7.33
CA ASP A 25 -4.62 9.19 7.13
C ASP A 25 -4.08 10.29 6.21
N ARG A 26 -2.82 10.70 6.40
CA ARG A 26 -2.15 11.67 5.52
C ARG A 26 -2.01 11.14 4.09
N LEU A 27 -1.54 9.90 3.91
CA LEU A 27 -1.37 9.32 2.58
C LEU A 27 -2.70 9.09 1.86
N GLU A 28 -3.76 8.73 2.60
CA GLU A 28 -5.12 8.66 2.06
C GLU A 28 -5.60 10.03 1.58
N ALA A 29 -5.39 11.09 2.39
CA ALA A 29 -5.72 12.46 2.01
C ALA A 29 -4.93 12.94 0.78
N GLU A 30 -3.68 12.51 0.64
CA GLU A 30 -2.83 12.77 -0.53
C GLU A 30 -3.14 11.86 -1.74
N GLY A 31 -4.05 10.89 -1.61
CA GLY A 31 -4.37 9.92 -2.67
C GLY A 31 -3.23 8.92 -2.96
N LYS A 32 -2.28 8.78 -2.04
CA LYS A 32 -1.10 7.90 -2.14
C LYS A 32 -1.28 6.56 -1.43
N PHE A 33 -2.41 6.34 -0.78
CA PHE A 33 -2.76 5.10 -0.11
C PHE A 33 -4.21 4.70 -0.46
N PRO A 34 -4.55 3.39 -0.50
CA PRO A 34 -5.91 2.93 -0.78
C PRO A 34 -6.93 3.54 0.19
N LYS A 35 -8.12 3.87 -0.31
CA LYS A 35 -9.16 4.50 0.51
C LYS A 35 -9.79 3.48 1.44
N ARG A 36 -10.03 3.88 2.69
CA ARG A 36 -10.78 3.06 3.65
C ARG A 36 -12.25 2.91 3.28
N VAL A 37 -12.78 1.72 3.54
CA VAL A 37 -14.19 1.38 3.48
C VAL A 37 -14.78 1.47 4.89
N PRO A 38 -15.80 2.32 5.14
CA PRO A 38 -16.52 2.34 6.40
C PRO A 38 -17.37 1.08 6.52
N ILE A 39 -17.18 0.31 7.60
CA ILE A 39 -17.91 -0.92 7.91
C ILE A 39 -19.01 -0.65 8.96
N GLY A 40 -18.82 0.37 9.79
CA GLY A 40 -19.78 0.82 10.80
C GLY A 40 -19.30 2.10 11.51
N ALA A 41 -20.00 2.51 12.56
CA ALA A 41 -19.82 3.81 13.22
C ALA A 41 -18.37 4.16 13.59
N ASN A 42 -17.60 3.18 14.09
CA ASN A 42 -16.20 3.36 14.48
C ASN A 42 -15.30 2.27 13.88
N ARG A 43 -15.70 1.67 12.75
CA ARG A 43 -14.95 0.59 12.13
C ARG A 43 -14.75 0.86 10.66
N VAL A 44 -13.48 0.81 10.26
CA VAL A 44 -13.05 0.95 8.87
C VAL A 44 -12.14 -0.22 8.52
N GLY A 45 -12.07 -0.55 7.24
CA GLY A 45 -11.10 -1.49 6.71
C GLY A 45 -10.70 -1.13 5.29
N TRP A 46 -9.71 -1.82 4.76
CA TRP A 46 -9.18 -1.62 3.41
C TRP A 46 -9.37 -2.89 2.59
N VAL A 47 -9.58 -2.76 1.28
CA VAL A 47 -9.70 -3.92 0.42
C VAL A 47 -8.33 -4.61 0.32
N ALA A 48 -8.25 -5.88 0.69
CA ALA A 48 -6.98 -6.61 0.77
C ALA A 48 -6.18 -6.57 -0.53
N THR A 49 -6.86 -6.73 -1.68
CA THR A 49 -6.19 -6.69 -2.99
C THR A 49 -5.60 -5.32 -3.29
N GLU A 50 -6.26 -4.23 -2.90
CA GLU A 50 -5.72 -2.88 -3.11
C GLU A 50 -4.48 -2.62 -2.25
N ILE A 51 -4.45 -3.17 -1.04
CA ILE A 51 -3.29 -3.09 -0.15
C ILE A 51 -2.12 -3.91 -0.74
N ASP A 52 -2.38 -5.14 -1.16
CA ASP A 52 -1.36 -6.00 -1.79
C ASP A 52 -0.79 -5.33 -3.05
N ASP A 53 -1.66 -4.77 -3.90
CA ASP A 53 -1.27 -4.04 -5.11
C ASP A 53 -0.43 -2.79 -4.78
N TRP A 54 -0.80 -2.05 -3.72
CA TRP A 54 -0.05 -0.88 -3.28
C TRP A 54 1.36 -1.25 -2.80
N VAL A 55 1.51 -2.34 -2.03
CA VAL A 55 2.82 -2.84 -1.58
C VAL A 55 3.65 -3.32 -2.77
N ASN A 56 3.03 -4.09 -3.67
CA ASN A 56 3.69 -4.57 -4.89
C ASN A 56 4.16 -3.41 -5.78
N ALA A 57 3.36 -2.35 -5.91
CA ALA A 57 3.75 -1.14 -6.63
C ALA A 57 4.95 -0.44 -5.96
N ALA A 58 5.02 -0.41 -4.63
CA ALA A 58 6.17 0.14 -3.91
C ALA A 58 7.45 -0.67 -4.17
N ILE A 59 7.35 -2.00 -4.15
CA ILE A 59 8.46 -2.91 -4.48
C ILE A 59 8.90 -2.71 -5.94
N ALA A 60 7.96 -2.67 -6.87
CA ALA A 60 8.23 -2.46 -8.29
C ALA A 60 8.91 -1.12 -8.57
N ARG A 61 8.50 -0.04 -7.86
CA ARG A 61 9.19 1.26 -7.94
C ARG A 61 10.65 1.15 -7.52
N ARG A 62 10.95 0.48 -6.40
CA ARG A 62 12.34 0.24 -5.95
C ARG A 62 13.14 -0.51 -7.01
N VAL A 63 12.61 -1.63 -7.53
CA VAL A 63 13.30 -2.44 -8.55
C VAL A 63 13.60 -1.62 -9.78
N ARG A 64 12.63 -0.83 -10.25
CA ARG A 64 12.80 0.09 -11.38
C ARG A 64 13.89 1.13 -11.11
N THR A 65 13.89 1.74 -9.94
CA THR A 65 14.90 2.74 -9.57
C THR A 65 16.30 2.14 -9.66
N ILE A 66 16.53 0.95 -9.09
CA ILE A 66 17.84 0.28 -9.13
C ILE A 66 18.27 0.00 -10.57
N ALA A 67 17.39 -0.57 -11.40
CA ALA A 67 17.71 -0.89 -12.79
C ALA A 67 18.08 0.36 -13.62
N VAL A 68 17.45 1.51 -13.34
CA VAL A 68 17.79 2.78 -14.00
C VAL A 68 19.17 3.27 -13.57
N GLN A 69 19.53 3.12 -12.29
CA GLN A 69 20.88 3.50 -11.80
C GLN A 69 21.95 2.62 -12.44
N GLU A 70 21.77 1.30 -12.45
CA GLU A 70 22.74 0.36 -13.04
C GLU A 70 22.93 0.58 -14.54
N LEU A 71 21.87 0.93 -15.28
CA LEU A 71 21.99 1.27 -16.70
C LEU A 71 22.77 2.57 -16.91
N ALA A 72 22.52 3.59 -16.08
CA ALA A 72 23.24 4.86 -16.17
C ALA A 72 24.73 4.68 -15.90
N GLU A 73 25.11 3.84 -14.94
CA GLU A 73 26.50 3.52 -14.61
C GLU A 73 27.21 2.70 -15.71
N ARG A 74 26.48 1.89 -16.49
CA ARG A 74 27.06 1.06 -17.57
C ARG A 74 27.29 1.83 -18.87
N VAL A 75 26.66 2.98 -19.05
CA VAL A 75 26.77 3.83 -20.25
C VAL A 75 27.76 4.98 -20.05
N ALA A 76 28.07 5.31 -18.79
CA ALA A 76 29.10 6.27 -18.40
C ALA A 76 30.51 5.65 -18.43
#